data_AF-A0A150LAE5-F1
#
_entry.id   AF-A0A150LAE5-F1
#
_cell.length_a   1.000
_cell.length_b   1.000
_cell.length_c   1.000
_cell.angle_alpha   90.00
_cell.angle_beta   90.00
_cell.angle_gamma   90.00
#
_symmetry.space_group_name_H-M   'P 1'
#
loop_
_entity.id
_entity.type
_entity.pdbx_description
1 polymer ?
#
loop_
_entity_poly.entity_id
_entity_poly.type
_entity_poly.pdbx_seq_one_letter_code
_entity_poly.pdbx_strand_id
1 'polypeptide(L)'
;MNSKRKVILITDGDDYARKAIETIAKDIGGRCISQSYGNPSHLSGHEIVNQIKKAPVDPVLVMFDDSGFIGEGNGEEALMIVATHPDIEVLGVIAVASKTHQAEWSKVDVCIDREGNLTPYGVDKYGIPEMELKKINGDTVYCLDKLNVPIIVGIGDIGKMGKIDHYTNGSPITRKAVDLVLERSGYYDK
;
A
#
# COMPACT_ATOMS: atom_id res chain seq x y z
N MET A 1 -20.06 -11.33 -17.83
CA MET A 1 -19.88 -10.50 -16.62
C MET A 1 -18.38 -10.32 -16.45
N ASN A 2 -17.85 -9.11 -16.63
CA ASN A 2 -16.43 -8.87 -16.34
C ASN A 2 -16.25 -9.00 -14.83
N SER A 3 -15.44 -9.96 -14.37
CA SER A 3 -15.02 -10.00 -12.99
C SER A 3 -14.26 -8.71 -12.67
N LYS A 4 -14.57 -8.08 -11.54
CA LYS A 4 -13.82 -6.91 -11.07
C LYS A 4 -12.35 -7.27 -10.94
N ARG A 5 -11.46 -6.32 -11.23
CA ARG A 5 -10.01 -6.49 -11.02
C ARG A 5 -9.72 -6.43 -9.52
N LYS A 6 -8.97 -7.40 -9.02
CA LYS A 6 -8.59 -7.48 -7.61
C LYS A 6 -7.31 -6.69 -7.35
N VAL A 7 -7.38 -5.65 -6.53
CA VAL A 7 -6.30 -4.66 -6.38
C VAL A 7 -5.85 -4.52 -4.93
N ILE A 8 -4.55 -4.41 -4.70
CA ILE A 8 -3.94 -3.97 -3.43
C ILE A 8 -3.40 -2.55 -3.65
N LEU A 9 -3.77 -1.64 -2.76
CA LEU A 9 -3.30 -0.25 -2.78
C LEU A 9 -2.13 -0.09 -1.82
N ILE A 10 -1.10 0.65 -2.21
CA ILE A 10 0.11 0.89 -1.41
C ILE A 10 0.37 2.39 -1.34
N THR A 11 0.52 2.96 -0.14
CA THR A 11 0.73 4.40 0.07
C THR A 11 2.21 4.78 0.13
N ASP A 12 2.99 4.34 -0.85
CA ASP A 12 4.38 4.72 -1.09
C ASP A 12 4.68 4.53 -2.58
N GLY A 13 5.45 5.44 -3.17
CA GLY A 13 5.69 5.52 -4.60
C GLY A 13 7.15 5.72 -5.00
N ASP A 14 8.09 5.69 -4.05
CA ASP A 14 9.49 5.92 -4.38
C ASP A 14 10.16 4.73 -5.13
N ASP A 15 11.42 4.90 -5.54
CA ASP A 15 12.14 3.86 -6.28
C ASP A 15 12.45 2.59 -5.45
N TYR A 16 12.50 2.69 -4.12
CA TYR A 16 12.66 1.52 -3.24
C TYR A 16 11.35 0.75 -3.17
N ALA A 17 10.22 1.45 -3.00
CA ALA A 17 8.88 0.89 -3.05
C ALA A 17 8.63 0.18 -4.37
N ARG A 18 8.91 0.84 -5.50
CA ARG A 18 8.74 0.25 -6.84
C ARG A 18 9.48 -1.08 -6.98
N LYS A 19 10.76 -1.15 -6.59
CA LYS A 19 11.55 -2.39 -6.71
C LYS A 19 11.04 -3.50 -5.80
N ALA A 20 10.61 -3.17 -4.59
CA ALA A 20 10.03 -4.12 -3.65
C ALA A 20 8.71 -4.69 -4.19
N ILE A 21 7.79 -3.82 -4.62
CA ILE A 21 6.47 -4.19 -5.12
C ILE A 21 6.57 -4.95 -6.46
N GLU A 22 7.49 -4.59 -7.35
CA GLU A 22 7.78 -5.36 -8.57
C GLU A 22 8.21 -6.79 -8.26
N THR A 23 9.12 -6.94 -7.29
CA THR A 23 9.64 -8.24 -6.85
C THR A 23 8.52 -9.09 -6.25
N ILE A 24 7.77 -8.52 -5.30
CA ILE A 24 6.67 -9.21 -4.60
C ILE A 24 5.56 -9.60 -5.57
N ALA A 25 5.14 -8.69 -6.46
CA ALA A 25 4.09 -8.96 -7.44
C ALA A 25 4.47 -10.15 -8.33
N LYS A 26 5.74 -10.24 -8.75
CA LYS A 26 6.24 -11.39 -9.51
C LYS A 26 6.17 -12.69 -8.69
N ASP A 27 6.60 -12.65 -7.44
CA ASP A 27 6.69 -13.84 -6.58
C ASP A 27 5.34 -14.42 -6.20
N ILE A 28 4.30 -13.59 -6.07
CA ILE A 28 2.93 -14.04 -5.79
C ILE A 28 2.14 -14.37 -7.08
N GLY A 29 2.74 -14.24 -8.26
CA GLY A 29 2.06 -14.43 -9.55
C GLY A 29 1.09 -13.30 -9.94
N GLY A 30 1.19 -12.14 -9.28
CA GLY A 30 0.38 -10.94 -9.55
C GLY A 30 1.02 -9.98 -10.57
N ARG A 31 0.54 -8.74 -10.57
CA ARG A 31 1.02 -7.67 -11.47
C ARG A 31 1.22 -6.36 -10.71
N CYS A 32 2.43 -5.82 -10.74
CA CYS A 32 2.68 -4.43 -10.36
C CYS A 32 2.34 -3.51 -11.54
N ILE A 33 1.59 -2.43 -11.30
CA ILE A 33 1.53 -1.29 -12.23
C ILE A 33 2.77 -0.43 -11.98
N SER A 34 3.92 -0.87 -12.49
CA SER A 34 5.20 -0.20 -12.27
C SER A 34 5.18 1.30 -12.60
N GLN A 35 4.35 1.74 -13.55
CA GLN A 35 4.20 3.15 -13.92
C GLN A 35 3.45 4.00 -12.88
N SER A 36 2.78 3.40 -11.90
CA SER A 36 2.09 4.15 -10.85
C SER A 36 3.03 4.66 -9.75
N TYR A 37 4.31 4.30 -9.79
CA TYR A 37 5.32 4.90 -8.92
C TYR A 37 5.47 6.41 -9.21
N GLY A 38 6.07 7.12 -8.27
CA GLY A 38 6.30 8.55 -8.31
C GLY A 38 6.26 9.10 -6.90
N ASN A 39 7.12 10.07 -6.61
CA ASN A 39 7.14 10.79 -5.33
C ASN A 39 7.26 12.29 -5.70
N PRO A 40 6.13 12.98 -6.00
CA PRO A 40 4.74 12.53 -5.86
C PRO A 40 4.20 11.75 -7.07
N SER A 41 3.01 11.18 -6.91
CA SER A 41 2.26 10.49 -7.97
C SER A 41 1.98 11.42 -9.15
N HIS A 42 2.23 10.93 -10.37
CA HIS A 42 2.13 11.72 -11.59
C HIS A 42 1.01 11.24 -12.53
N LEU A 43 0.54 9.99 -12.38
CA LEU A 43 -0.60 9.48 -13.12
C LEU A 43 -1.91 9.81 -12.40
N SER A 44 -2.92 10.20 -13.16
CA SER A 44 -4.27 10.36 -12.62
C SER A 44 -4.88 9.00 -12.25
N GLY A 45 -5.85 9.01 -11.33
CA GLY A 45 -6.60 7.80 -10.97
C GLY A 45 -7.26 7.12 -12.17
N HIS A 46 -7.73 7.89 -13.16
CA HIS A 46 -8.31 7.34 -14.40
C HIS A 46 -7.29 6.63 -15.28
N GLU A 47 -6.08 7.18 -15.41
CA GLU A 47 -4.97 6.50 -16.12
C GLU A 47 -4.57 5.21 -15.42
N ILE A 48 -4.47 5.24 -14.10
CA ILE A 48 -4.18 4.05 -13.29
C ILE A 48 -5.27 2.99 -13.47
N VAL A 49 -6.56 3.35 -13.41
CA VAL A 49 -7.69 2.44 -13.68
C VAL A 49 -7.55 1.79 -15.07
N ASN A 50 -7.20 2.58 -16.10
CA ASN A 50 -7.00 2.07 -17.45
C ASN A 50 -5.85 1.05 -17.53
N GLN A 51 -4.79 1.23 -16.74
CA GLN A 51 -3.69 0.27 -16.65
C GLN A 51 -4.09 -0.99 -15.87
N ILE A 52 -4.80 -0.85 -14.75
CA ILE A 52 -5.32 -1.98 -13.96
C ILE A 52 -6.20 -2.88 -14.84
N LYS A 53 -7.09 -2.31 -15.65
CA LYS A 53 -7.98 -3.06 -16.55
C LYS A 53 -7.22 -3.85 -17.63
N LYS A 54 -6.01 -3.42 -17.99
CA LYS A 54 -5.14 -4.10 -18.98
C LYS A 54 -4.22 -5.14 -18.34
N ALA A 55 -4.15 -5.21 -17.01
CA ALA A 55 -3.27 -6.15 -16.33
C ALA A 55 -3.63 -7.60 -16.69
N PRO A 56 -2.67 -8.44 -17.07
CA PRO A 56 -2.97 -9.80 -17.53
C PRO A 56 -3.41 -10.73 -16.40
N VAL A 57 -3.06 -10.42 -15.15
CA VAL A 57 -3.28 -11.27 -13.98
C VAL A 57 -3.61 -10.44 -12.75
N ASP A 58 -4.38 -11.02 -11.84
CA ASP A 58 -4.66 -10.51 -10.49
C ASP A 58 -3.84 -11.31 -9.46
N PRO A 59 -3.51 -10.76 -8.27
CA PRO A 59 -3.83 -9.40 -7.83
C PRO A 59 -2.97 -8.35 -8.54
N VAL A 60 -3.51 -7.15 -8.68
CA VAL A 60 -2.79 -5.97 -9.20
C VAL A 60 -2.33 -5.11 -8.02
N LEU A 61 -1.04 -4.77 -7.96
CA LEU A 61 -0.44 -3.94 -6.92
C LEU A 61 -0.18 -2.54 -7.51
N VAL A 62 -0.63 -1.52 -6.78
CA VAL A 62 -0.64 -0.12 -7.25
C VAL A 62 -0.15 0.81 -6.14
N MET A 63 0.83 1.63 -6.48
CA MET A 63 1.49 2.62 -5.61
C MET A 63 0.85 4.01 -5.76
N PHE A 64 0.78 4.75 -4.65
CA PHE A 64 0.31 6.12 -4.52
C PHE A 64 1.18 6.85 -3.48
N ASP A 65 1.47 8.12 -3.72
CA ASP A 65 2.40 8.93 -2.91
C ASP A 65 2.16 10.43 -3.17
N ASP A 66 2.17 11.22 -2.11
CA ASP A 66 1.99 12.68 -2.10
C ASP A 66 3.21 13.48 -1.69
N SER A 67 4.28 12.81 -1.22
CA SER A 67 5.60 13.41 -1.01
C SER A 67 5.59 14.61 -0.07
N GLY A 68 4.83 14.50 1.02
CA GLY A 68 4.68 15.52 2.05
C GLY A 68 3.82 16.71 1.65
N PHE A 69 3.01 16.59 0.58
CA PHE A 69 1.96 17.55 0.29
C PHE A 69 0.96 17.61 1.45
N ILE A 70 0.47 18.82 1.76
CA ILE A 70 -0.41 19.04 2.92
C ILE A 70 -1.87 18.90 2.48
N GLY A 71 -2.61 17.98 3.08
CA GLY A 71 -3.98 17.67 2.69
C GLY A 71 -4.05 16.78 1.44
N GLU A 72 -5.22 16.73 0.80
CA GLU A 72 -5.43 15.83 -0.35
C GLU A 72 -4.51 16.22 -1.52
N GLY A 73 -3.48 15.41 -1.73
CA GLY A 73 -2.58 15.52 -2.88
C GLY A 73 -3.00 14.60 -4.03
N ASN A 74 -2.21 14.63 -5.11
CA ASN A 74 -2.49 13.87 -6.33
C ASN A 74 -2.54 12.34 -6.09
N GLY A 75 -1.71 11.85 -5.17
CA GLY A 75 -1.64 10.46 -4.74
C GLY A 75 -2.93 10.03 -4.06
N GLU A 76 -3.39 10.76 -3.04
CA GLU A 76 -4.67 10.50 -2.38
C GLU A 76 -5.88 10.63 -3.31
N GLU A 77 -5.90 11.65 -4.18
CA GLU A 77 -6.97 11.79 -5.18
C GLU A 77 -7.03 10.58 -6.12
N ALA A 78 -5.88 10.17 -6.66
CA ALA A 78 -5.78 9.00 -7.53
C ALA A 78 -6.16 7.71 -6.80
N LEU A 79 -5.76 7.56 -5.54
CA LEU A 79 -6.09 6.43 -4.68
C LEU A 79 -7.61 6.33 -4.51
N MET A 80 -8.28 7.43 -4.18
CA MET A 80 -9.73 7.46 -3.98
C MET A 80 -10.50 7.11 -5.26
N ILE A 81 -10.05 7.60 -6.43
CA ILE A 81 -10.64 7.25 -7.72
C ILE A 81 -10.52 5.75 -7.99
N VAL A 82 -9.35 5.15 -7.75
CA VAL A 82 -9.11 3.72 -7.95
C VAL A 82 -9.94 2.89 -6.95
N ALA A 83 -9.94 3.27 -5.68
CA ALA A 83 -10.58 2.52 -4.61
C ALA A 83 -12.10 2.47 -4.72
N THR A 84 -12.72 3.51 -5.31
CA THR A 84 -14.18 3.62 -5.47
C THR A 84 -14.67 3.19 -6.86
N HIS A 85 -13.77 2.79 -7.76
CA HIS A 85 -14.13 2.46 -9.13
C HIS A 85 -15.00 1.18 -9.21
N PRO A 86 -16.13 1.17 -9.94
CA PRO A 86 -17.07 0.04 -9.94
C PRO A 86 -16.49 -1.28 -10.46
N ASP A 87 -15.52 -1.21 -11.38
CA ASP A 87 -14.83 -2.38 -11.96
C ASP A 87 -13.63 -2.89 -11.13
N ILE A 88 -13.38 -2.30 -9.95
CA ILE A 88 -12.28 -2.66 -9.07
C ILE A 88 -12.81 -3.22 -7.76
N GLU A 89 -12.19 -4.29 -7.30
CA GLU A 89 -12.37 -4.90 -5.98
C GLU A 89 -11.07 -4.66 -5.21
N VAL A 90 -11.10 -3.76 -4.24
CA VAL A 90 -9.94 -3.52 -3.37
C VAL A 90 -9.87 -4.63 -2.33
N LEU A 91 -8.77 -5.40 -2.36
CA LEU A 91 -8.50 -6.47 -1.43
C LEU A 91 -8.05 -5.92 -0.07
N GLY A 92 -7.33 -4.81 -0.07
CA GLY A 92 -6.85 -4.15 1.13
C GLY A 92 -5.82 -3.08 0.79
N VAL A 93 -5.32 -2.43 1.83
CA VAL A 93 -4.37 -1.33 1.73
C VAL A 93 -3.13 -1.64 2.56
N ILE A 94 -1.96 -1.34 2.02
CA ILE A 94 -0.70 -1.26 2.75
C ILE A 94 -0.43 0.22 3.01
N ALA A 95 -0.63 0.63 4.26
CA ALA A 95 -0.38 1.98 4.73
C ALA A 95 1.07 2.09 5.20
N VAL A 96 1.82 3.05 4.67
CA VAL A 96 3.26 3.19 4.89
C VAL A 96 3.54 4.38 5.79
N ALA A 97 4.29 4.14 6.86
CA ALA A 97 4.70 5.19 7.77
C ALA A 97 5.80 6.06 7.14
N SER A 98 5.61 7.37 7.18
CA SER A 98 6.58 8.34 6.65
C SER A 98 6.94 9.40 7.68
N LYS A 99 8.01 10.16 7.40
CA LYS A 99 8.45 11.23 8.30
C LYS A 99 7.73 12.50 7.92
N THR A 100 6.47 12.63 8.34
CA THR A 100 5.76 13.89 8.15
C THR A 100 6.15 14.84 9.28
N HIS A 101 6.29 16.13 8.96
CA HIS A 101 6.32 17.19 9.98
C HIS A 101 4.91 17.49 10.51
N GLN A 102 3.92 16.68 10.14
CA GLN A 102 2.51 17.04 10.08
C GLN A 102 1.65 15.97 10.74
N ALA A 103 0.52 16.37 11.31
CA ALA A 103 -0.35 15.50 12.10
C ALA A 103 -1.26 14.60 11.23
N GLU A 104 -0.78 14.14 10.07
CA GLU A 104 -1.53 13.27 9.17
C GLU A 104 -1.36 11.81 9.58
N TRP A 105 -2.51 11.16 9.80
CA TRP A 105 -2.58 9.80 10.27
C TRP A 105 -3.89 9.16 9.82
N SER A 106 -3.94 7.83 9.84
CA SER A 106 -5.17 7.06 9.66
C SER A 106 -5.20 5.83 10.54
N LYS A 107 -6.39 5.29 10.75
CA LYS A 107 -6.61 4.03 11.45
C LYS A 107 -6.22 2.85 10.58
N VAL A 108 -5.55 1.89 11.21
CA VAL A 108 -5.18 0.62 10.59
C VAL A 108 -5.70 -0.54 11.43
N ASP A 109 -5.89 -1.70 10.82
CA ASP A 109 -6.38 -2.87 11.54
C ASP A 109 -5.28 -3.54 12.36
N VAL A 110 -4.06 -3.55 11.80
CA VAL A 110 -2.86 -4.18 12.33
C VAL A 110 -1.63 -3.56 11.69
N CYS A 111 -0.51 -3.54 12.39
CA CYS A 111 0.79 -3.21 11.83
C CYS A 111 1.74 -4.40 11.82
N ILE A 112 2.76 -4.34 10.98
CA ILE A 112 3.90 -5.26 10.99
C ILE A 112 5.15 -4.46 11.31
N ASP A 113 5.83 -4.83 12.38
CA ASP A 113 7.11 -4.22 12.75
C ASP A 113 8.25 -4.71 11.84
N ARG A 114 9.42 -4.07 11.95
CA ARG A 114 10.62 -4.41 11.19
C ARG A 114 11.18 -5.80 11.48
N GLU A 115 10.76 -6.46 12.55
CA GLU A 115 11.12 -7.83 12.87
C GLU A 115 10.12 -8.83 12.26
N GLY A 116 9.06 -8.33 11.65
CA GLY A 116 7.99 -9.11 11.06
C GLY A 116 6.92 -9.52 12.06
N ASN A 117 6.88 -8.98 13.28
CA ASN A 117 5.83 -9.30 14.24
C ASN A 117 4.57 -8.48 13.93
N LEU A 118 3.41 -9.11 14.10
CA LEU A 118 2.14 -8.39 14.09
C LEU A 118 1.99 -7.63 15.40
N THR A 119 1.61 -6.36 15.32
CA THR A 119 1.40 -5.50 16.48
C THR A 119 0.10 -4.71 16.34
N PRO A 120 -0.68 -4.54 17.43
CA PRO A 120 -1.85 -3.67 17.42
C PRO A 120 -1.48 -2.19 17.54
N TYR A 121 -0.20 -1.88 17.79
CA TYR A 121 0.31 -0.53 17.86
C TYR A 121 0.72 -0.01 16.46
N GLY A 122 0.77 1.30 16.30
CA GLY A 122 1.40 1.94 15.15
C GLY A 122 2.87 1.56 15.01
N VAL A 123 3.44 1.81 13.84
CA VAL A 123 4.88 1.71 13.61
C VAL A 123 5.39 3.00 12.97
N ASP A 124 6.61 3.38 13.31
CA ASP A 124 7.28 4.49 12.65
C ASP A 124 7.86 4.07 11.27
N LYS A 125 8.46 5.02 10.56
CA LYS A 125 9.07 4.75 9.25
C LYS A 125 10.22 3.74 9.28
N TYR A 126 10.80 3.44 10.44
CA TYR A 126 11.84 2.42 10.60
C TYR A 126 11.23 1.05 10.97
N GLY A 127 9.90 0.95 11.04
CA GLY A 127 9.17 -0.23 11.46
C GLY A 127 9.27 -0.49 12.96
N ILE A 128 9.56 0.54 13.77
CA ILE A 128 9.62 0.43 15.23
C ILE A 128 8.22 0.70 15.80
N PRO A 129 7.67 -0.16 16.67
CA PRO A 129 6.37 0.07 17.28
C PRO A 129 6.31 1.39 18.06
N GLU A 130 5.22 2.13 17.86
CA GLU A 130 4.87 3.33 18.61
C GLU A 130 3.93 2.99 19.79
N MET A 131 3.53 4.01 20.56
CA MET A 131 2.64 3.82 21.72
C MET A 131 1.15 3.87 21.34
N GLU A 132 0.82 4.45 20.19
CA GLU A 132 -0.57 4.64 19.75
C GLU A 132 -1.14 3.34 19.16
N LEU A 133 -2.37 2.99 19.53
CA LEU A 133 -3.04 1.80 19.03
C LEU A 133 -3.67 2.07 17.66
N LYS A 134 -3.48 1.13 16.73
CA LYS A 134 -4.19 1.06 15.45
C LYS A 134 -4.11 2.35 14.64
N LYS A 135 -2.97 3.02 14.68
CA LYS A 135 -2.75 4.31 14.03
C LYS A 135 -1.43 4.29 13.29
N ILE A 136 -1.41 4.86 12.09
CA ILE A 136 -0.17 5.07 11.34
C ILE A 136 -0.07 6.53 10.91
N ASN A 137 1.13 7.09 11.02
CA ASN A 137 1.42 8.46 10.60
C ASN A 137 2.08 8.42 9.21
N GLY A 138 1.56 9.19 8.26
CA GLY A 138 2.04 9.20 6.88
C GLY A 138 1.43 10.34 6.07
N ASP A 139 2.06 10.67 4.95
CA ASP A 139 1.71 11.78 4.05
C ASP A 139 0.75 11.38 2.93
N THR A 140 0.38 10.09 2.84
CA THR A 140 -0.56 9.58 1.83
C THR A 140 -1.57 8.61 2.46
N VAL A 141 -1.84 8.79 3.75
CA VAL A 141 -2.72 7.88 4.53
C VAL A 141 -4.00 8.56 5.01
N TYR A 142 -4.13 9.88 4.92
CA TYR A 142 -5.25 10.63 5.48
C TYR A 142 -6.60 10.22 4.86
N CYS A 143 -6.62 9.90 3.57
CA CYS A 143 -7.84 9.46 2.88
C CYS A 143 -8.34 8.06 3.29
N LEU A 144 -7.51 7.23 3.93
CA LEU A 144 -7.81 5.81 4.17
C LEU A 144 -8.98 5.59 5.13
N ASP A 145 -9.21 6.50 6.08
CA ASP A 145 -10.36 6.45 7.01
C ASP A 145 -11.73 6.55 6.29
N LYS A 146 -11.74 6.99 5.02
CA LYS A 146 -12.93 7.09 4.18
C LYS A 146 -13.23 5.79 3.43
N LEU A 147 -12.31 4.82 3.44
CA LEU A 147 -12.40 3.59 2.66
C LEU A 147 -13.04 2.47 3.49
N ASN A 148 -13.99 1.77 2.87
CA ASN A 148 -14.53 0.53 3.41
C ASN A 148 -13.87 -0.66 2.70
N VAL A 149 -12.69 -1.05 3.18
CA VAL A 149 -11.87 -2.14 2.62
C VAL A 149 -11.74 -3.30 3.61
N PRO A 150 -11.44 -4.53 3.16
CA PRO A 150 -11.38 -5.69 4.04
C PRO A 150 -10.32 -5.60 5.15
N ILE A 151 -9.18 -4.97 4.85
CA ILE A 151 -8.08 -4.79 5.79
C ILE A 151 -7.16 -3.63 5.39
N ILE A 152 -6.67 -2.89 6.37
CA ILE A 152 -5.58 -1.92 6.24
C ILE A 152 -4.41 -2.37 7.12
N VAL A 153 -3.25 -2.63 6.50
CA VAL A 153 -2.03 -3.10 7.17
C VAL A 153 -1.01 -1.97 7.20
N GLY A 154 -0.59 -1.56 8.39
CA GLY A 154 0.45 -0.56 8.58
C GLY A 154 1.87 -1.15 8.57
N ILE A 155 2.82 -0.52 7.87
CA ILE A 155 4.24 -0.90 7.87
C ILE A 155 5.17 0.32 7.86
N GLY A 156 6.46 0.10 8.13
CA GLY A 156 7.49 1.11 7.92
C GLY A 156 7.82 1.35 6.44
N ASP A 157 8.83 2.18 6.19
CA ASP A 157 9.26 2.66 4.87
C ASP A 157 9.72 1.49 3.96
N ILE A 158 9.00 1.26 2.85
CA ILE A 158 9.12 0.06 2.00
C ILE A 158 10.51 -0.02 1.38
N GLY A 159 11.11 -1.21 1.39
CA GLY A 159 12.43 -1.40 0.79
C GLY A 159 13.59 -0.83 1.62
N LYS A 160 13.30 -0.14 2.74
CA LYS A 160 14.28 0.54 3.58
C LYS A 160 14.41 -0.12 4.93
N MET A 161 13.57 0.19 5.93
CA MET A 161 13.58 -0.35 7.31
C MET A 161 14.95 -0.88 7.83
N GLY A 162 16.02 -0.09 7.71
CA GLY A 162 17.37 -0.50 8.13
C GLY A 162 18.04 -1.59 7.28
N LYS A 163 17.74 -1.65 5.97
CA LYS A 163 18.05 -2.71 4.99
C LYS A 163 17.37 -4.06 5.24
N ILE A 164 16.57 -4.20 6.29
CA ILE A 164 15.86 -5.45 6.59
C ILE A 164 14.89 -5.77 5.45
N ASP A 165 14.15 -4.76 5.01
CA ASP A 165 13.12 -4.90 3.98
C ASP A 165 13.62 -4.67 2.54
N HIS A 166 14.94 -4.65 2.33
CA HIS A 166 15.50 -4.37 1.02
C HIS A 166 15.06 -5.41 -0.04
N TYR A 167 14.78 -4.97 -1.27
CA TYR A 167 14.25 -5.82 -2.34
C TYR A 167 15.13 -7.03 -2.69
N THR A 168 16.46 -6.92 -2.50
CA THR A 168 17.38 -8.06 -2.70
C THR A 168 17.18 -9.20 -1.70
N ASN A 169 16.54 -8.90 -0.57
CA ASN A 169 16.17 -9.88 0.46
C ASN A 169 14.72 -10.38 0.25
N GLY A 170 14.06 -9.98 -0.84
CA GLY A 170 12.65 -10.28 -1.11
C GLY A 170 11.65 -9.37 -0.39
N SER A 171 12.11 -8.28 0.23
CA SER A 171 11.27 -7.35 1.02
C SER A 171 10.36 -8.07 2.01
N PRO A 172 10.94 -8.77 3.01
CA PRO A 172 10.20 -9.67 3.89
C PRO A 172 9.03 -9.03 4.65
N ILE A 173 9.11 -7.74 5.00
CA ILE A 173 8.05 -7.05 5.77
C ILE A 173 6.91 -6.67 4.83
N THR A 174 7.23 -6.04 3.70
CA THR A 174 6.21 -5.71 2.69
C THR A 174 5.58 -6.98 2.11
N ARG A 175 6.36 -8.04 1.90
CA ARG A 175 5.84 -9.34 1.46
C ARG A 175 4.83 -9.89 2.47
N LYS A 176 5.16 -9.87 3.76
CA LYS A 176 4.25 -10.31 4.82
C LYS A 176 2.96 -9.48 4.86
N ALA A 177 3.04 -8.17 4.60
CA ALA A 177 1.86 -7.31 4.51
C ALA A 177 0.98 -7.67 3.32
N VAL A 178 1.56 -7.91 2.14
CA VAL A 178 0.83 -8.38 0.95
C VAL A 178 0.16 -9.73 1.20
N ASP A 179 0.88 -10.70 1.77
CA ASP A 179 0.34 -12.03 2.08
C ASP A 179 -0.84 -11.92 3.06
N LEU A 180 -0.73 -11.05 4.08
CA LEU A 180 -1.81 -10.81 5.04
C LEU A 180 -3.05 -10.19 4.39
N VAL A 181 -2.87 -9.24 3.46
CA VAL A 181 -3.99 -8.67 2.68
C VAL A 181 -4.68 -9.75 1.85
N LEU A 182 -3.93 -10.62 1.20
CA LEU A 182 -4.49 -11.72 0.39
C LEU A 182 -5.25 -12.72 1.25
N GLU A 183 -4.70 -13.10 2.40
CA GLU A 183 -5.37 -13.99 3.37
C GLU A 183 -6.68 -13.37 3.87
N ARG A 184 -6.64 -12.11 4.32
CA ARG A 184 -7.78 -11.48 5.03
C ARG A 184 -8.87 -10.95 4.11
N SER A 185 -8.56 -10.74 2.84
CA SER A 185 -9.55 -10.37 1.81
C SER A 185 -10.37 -11.55 1.31
N GLY A 186 -10.05 -12.79 1.72
CA GLY A 186 -10.66 -14.01 1.16
C GLY A 186 -10.25 -14.24 -0.30
N TYR A 187 -9.08 -13.73 -0.72
CA TYR A 187 -8.61 -13.86 -2.11
C TYR A 187 -8.52 -15.33 -2.55
N TYR A 188 -8.13 -16.21 -1.62
CA TYR A 188 -7.94 -17.65 -1.82
C TYR A 188 -9.20 -18.50 -1.55
N ASP A 189 -10.30 -17.91 -1.07
CA ASP A 189 -11.51 -18.65 -0.69
C ASP A 189 -12.41 -19.02 -1.90
N LYS A 190 -11.95 -18.72 -3.12
CA LYS A 190 -12.69 -18.87 -4.38
C LYS A 190 -12.12 -19.97 -5.26
#